data_AF-A0A4R1WYL5-F1
#
_entry.id   AF-A0A4R1WYL5-F1
#
_cell.length_a   1.000
_cell.length_b   1.000
_cell.length_c   1.000
_cell.angle_alpha   90.00
_cell.angle_beta   90.00
_cell.angle_gamma   90.00
#
_symmetry.space_group_name_H-M   'P 1'
#
loop_
_entity.id
_entity.type
_entity.pdbx_description
1 polymer ?
#
loop_
_entity_poly.entity_id
_entity_poly.type
_entity_poly.pdbx_seq_one_letter_code
_entity_poly.pdbx_strand_id
1 'polypeptide(L)'
;MSLVVGIGLRTGTSYRELRDLLDAALAGLEPRDVTQVVTVDGREAEPGLQRLVASLGASLFTATALELSQQPVPTPSDHVDRLAGTTSVAEAAVILSGAELLVPKQRSARATVAVGRLPEQQVPAAPGYAVGDRDVVHRVLAERRDVRRGFLDRPIADDLLTRVLESAHRAPSVGLSQPWDFVLIRDIATRRKVHDLATAQRDAFAASLPAGRRSAFDGLKIEAILDTPLNIAVTCDAGRGGRHVLGRHADPRTTWFSVAIAIQNLWLTARAEGLGVGWVSFFEPGEVAAVLDLPGHVELVGYLCVGHVEEFAGTPELVRSGWAARRPLSWAVHQEAWGSRGLPGEQPSAVIAEDAARAGSAVRAVAGEQSVYLAVVDGADGAEYLRRADGLVVRVGAEKPAADFGVLWRPARTADEAVELGVEVARDLAPQGVSEIVVEVIEPTEITEGLARGVFLGGLACGVSVKGSDGLGEVSHSSA
;
A
#
# COMPACT_ATOMS: atom_id res chain seq x y z
N MET A 1 8.54 -15.85 23.57
CA MET A 1 9.42 -16.62 24.50
C MET A 1 8.68 -17.77 25.16
N SER A 2 9.24 -18.99 25.11
CA SER A 2 8.64 -20.21 25.63
C SER A 2 9.54 -20.92 26.65
N LEU A 3 8.94 -21.59 27.64
CA LEU A 3 9.66 -22.36 28.65
C LEU A 3 9.76 -23.84 28.29
N VAL A 4 10.88 -24.46 28.68
CA VAL A 4 11.12 -25.90 28.70
C VAL A 4 11.22 -26.35 30.15
N VAL A 5 10.62 -27.49 30.46
CA VAL A 5 10.68 -28.12 31.77
C VAL A 5 11.37 -29.48 31.68
N GLY A 6 12.50 -29.63 32.37
CA GLY A 6 13.15 -30.93 32.55
C GLY A 6 12.59 -31.65 33.77
N ILE A 7 12.19 -32.91 33.63
CA ILE A 7 11.58 -33.69 34.73
C ILE A 7 12.30 -35.03 34.91
N GLY A 8 12.82 -35.25 36.13
CA GLY A 8 13.21 -36.58 36.60
C GLY A 8 12.17 -37.12 37.57
N LEU A 9 11.74 -38.38 37.44
CA LEU A 9 10.69 -38.97 38.28
C LEU A 9 10.90 -40.47 38.55
N ARG A 10 10.34 -40.96 39.66
CA ARG A 10 10.25 -42.38 40.00
C ARG A 10 8.93 -42.97 39.47
N THR A 11 8.90 -44.29 39.24
CA THR A 11 7.66 -44.98 38.83
C THR A 11 6.53 -44.75 39.84
N GLY A 12 5.34 -44.44 39.33
CA GLY A 12 4.15 -44.18 40.15
C GLY A 12 4.12 -42.81 40.83
N THR A 13 4.92 -41.85 40.36
CA THR A 13 4.79 -40.45 40.82
C THR A 13 3.45 -39.87 40.38
N SER A 14 2.72 -39.25 41.31
CA SER A 14 1.37 -38.75 41.03
C SER A 14 1.39 -37.45 40.22
N TYR A 15 0.34 -37.23 39.40
CA TYR A 15 0.12 -35.94 38.72
C TYR A 15 0.14 -34.75 39.68
N ARG A 16 -0.49 -34.90 40.86
CA ARG A 16 -0.57 -33.82 41.85
C ARG A 16 0.81 -33.40 42.34
N GLU A 17 1.66 -34.38 42.67
CA GLU A 17 3.03 -34.11 43.11
C GLU A 17 3.86 -33.40 42.04
N LEU A 18 3.73 -33.81 40.77
CA LEU A 18 4.43 -33.16 39.66
C LEU A 18 3.92 -31.74 39.40
N ARG A 19 2.60 -31.53 39.47
CA ARG A 19 1.96 -30.23 39.27
C ARG A 19 2.36 -29.25 40.38
N ASP A 20 2.28 -29.66 41.65
CA ASP A 20 2.65 -28.82 42.78
C ASP A 20 4.14 -28.43 42.71
N LEU A 21 5.01 -29.37 42.32
CA LEU A 21 6.45 -29.11 42.14
C LEU A 21 6.73 -28.15 40.98
N LEU A 22 6.03 -28.29 39.85
CA LEU A 22 6.16 -27.39 38.71
C LEU A 22 5.65 -25.98 39.03
N ASP A 23 4.48 -25.88 39.67
CA ASP A 23 3.89 -24.59 40.02
C ASP A 23 4.78 -23.81 41.00
N ALA A 24 5.44 -24.52 41.94
CA ALA A 24 6.46 -23.93 42.81
C ALA A 24 7.69 -23.45 42.02
N ALA A 25 8.15 -24.22 41.02
CA ALA A 25 9.27 -23.82 40.18
C ALA A 25 8.94 -22.62 39.28
N LEU A 26 7.67 -22.45 38.87
CA LEU A 26 7.20 -21.35 38.02
C LEU A 26 6.78 -20.10 38.80
N ALA A 27 6.70 -20.15 40.13
CA ALA A 27 6.08 -19.11 40.95
C ALA A 27 6.67 -17.69 40.76
N GLY A 28 7.93 -17.57 40.31
CA GLY A 28 8.62 -16.30 40.07
C GLY A 28 9.00 -16.01 38.62
N LEU A 29 8.46 -16.74 37.64
CA LEU A 29 8.79 -16.56 36.21
C LEU A 29 7.63 -15.94 35.44
N GLU A 30 7.94 -15.04 34.51
CA GLU A 30 7.02 -14.54 33.48
C GLU A 30 7.75 -14.46 32.12
N PRO A 31 7.12 -14.90 31.00
CA PRO A 31 5.85 -15.64 30.93
C PRO A 31 5.98 -17.08 31.43
N ARG A 32 4.88 -17.67 31.91
CA ARG A 32 4.81 -19.07 32.45
C ARG A 32 4.47 -20.14 31.40
N ASP A 33 4.52 -19.79 30.12
CA ASP A 33 4.06 -20.68 29.06
C ASP A 33 5.08 -21.81 28.81
N VAL A 34 4.75 -23.01 29.30
CA VAL A 34 5.57 -24.23 29.13
C VAL A 34 5.14 -24.93 27.87
N THR A 35 6.01 -24.93 26.86
CA THR A 35 5.73 -25.52 25.54
C THR A 35 6.36 -26.91 25.36
N GLN A 36 7.39 -27.22 26.16
CA GLN A 36 8.12 -28.49 26.08
C GLN A 36 8.41 -29.06 27.45
N VAL A 37 8.27 -30.38 27.57
CA VAL A 37 8.68 -31.17 28.73
C VAL A 37 9.69 -32.21 28.26
N VAL A 38 10.81 -32.34 28.97
CA VAL A 38 11.89 -33.28 28.62
C VAL A 38 12.16 -34.20 29.81
N THR A 39 12.21 -35.52 29.58
CA THR A 39 12.53 -36.51 30.63
C THR A 39 13.56 -37.54 30.12
N VAL A 40 13.96 -38.48 30.97
CA VAL A 40 14.82 -39.60 30.57
C VAL A 40 13.99 -40.72 29.94
N ASP A 41 14.55 -41.44 28.97
CA ASP A 41 13.91 -42.61 28.35
C ASP A 41 13.38 -43.63 29.38
N GLY A 42 12.25 -44.24 29.07
CA GLY A 42 11.54 -45.19 29.93
C GLY A 42 10.62 -44.53 30.96
N ARG A 43 10.47 -43.20 30.94
CA ARG A 43 9.56 -42.44 31.82
C ARG A 43 8.39 -41.79 31.08
N GLU A 44 8.41 -41.79 29.76
CA GLU A 44 7.38 -41.21 28.90
C GLU A 44 6.00 -41.81 29.15
N ALA A 45 5.89 -43.10 29.49
CA ALA A 45 4.62 -43.77 29.73
C ALA A 45 4.06 -43.58 31.16
N GLU A 46 4.75 -42.86 32.05
CA GLU A 46 4.27 -42.66 33.43
C GLU A 46 2.96 -41.84 33.43
N PRO A 47 1.85 -42.37 33.99
CA PRO A 47 0.53 -41.72 33.91
C PRO A 47 0.49 -40.30 34.49
N GLY A 48 1.28 -40.05 35.53
CA GLY A 48 1.40 -38.72 36.14
C GLY A 48 2.04 -37.70 35.21
N LEU A 49 3.07 -38.11 34.45
CA LEU A 49 3.78 -37.25 33.49
C LEU A 49 2.91 -36.95 32.28
N GLN A 50 2.28 -37.97 31.69
CA GLN A 50 1.37 -37.81 30.55
C GLN A 50 0.24 -36.83 30.86
N ARG A 51 -0.37 -36.95 32.05
CA ARG A 51 -1.41 -36.02 32.51
C ARG A 51 -0.88 -34.60 32.70
N LEU A 52 0.34 -34.43 33.20
CA LEU A 52 0.97 -33.12 33.33
C LEU A 52 1.18 -32.46 31.96
N VAL A 53 1.82 -33.16 31.04
CA VAL A 53 2.09 -32.69 29.67
C VAL A 53 0.80 -32.25 29.00
N ALA A 54 -0.25 -33.09 29.04
CA ALA A 54 -1.55 -32.77 28.47
C ALA A 54 -2.18 -31.52 29.10
N SER A 55 -2.06 -31.36 30.42
CA SER A 55 -2.60 -30.19 31.13
C SER A 55 -1.82 -28.89 30.90
N LEU A 56 -0.63 -28.96 30.32
CA LEU A 56 0.16 -27.80 29.90
C LEU A 56 -0.03 -27.48 28.41
N GLY A 57 -0.60 -28.41 27.61
CA GLY A 57 -0.57 -28.30 26.15
C GLY A 57 0.86 -28.42 25.57
N ALA A 58 1.80 -28.98 26.35
CA ALA A 58 3.21 -29.07 25.98
C ALA A 58 3.49 -30.33 25.12
N SER A 59 4.60 -30.30 24.38
CA SER A 59 5.18 -31.50 23.73
C SER A 59 6.10 -32.23 24.70
N LEU A 60 6.05 -33.57 24.75
CA LEU A 60 6.95 -34.41 25.55
C LEU A 60 8.10 -34.94 24.68
N PHE A 61 9.33 -34.75 25.14
CA PHE A 61 10.54 -35.32 24.58
C PHE A 61 11.24 -36.21 25.60
N THR A 62 12.00 -37.18 25.12
CA THR A 62 12.87 -38.01 25.95
C THR A 62 14.32 -37.88 25.51
N ALA A 63 15.23 -38.16 26.43
CA ALA A 63 16.65 -38.21 26.18
C ALA A 63 17.26 -39.45 26.84
N THR A 64 18.27 -40.02 26.21
CA THR A 64 19.01 -41.15 26.75
C THR A 64 19.82 -40.73 27.97
N ALA A 65 20.10 -41.69 28.87
CA ALA A 65 21.01 -41.46 30.00
C ALA A 65 22.39 -40.95 29.55
N LEU A 66 22.87 -41.42 28.40
CA LEU A 66 24.16 -41.01 27.84
C LEU A 66 24.14 -39.53 27.41
N GLU A 67 23.10 -39.08 26.69
CA GLU A 67 22.97 -37.68 26.28
C GLU A 67 22.87 -36.74 27.49
N LEU A 68 22.14 -37.15 28.52
CA LEU A 68 22.00 -36.39 29.76
C LEU A 68 23.29 -36.33 30.58
N SER A 69 24.07 -37.41 30.64
CA SER A 69 25.33 -37.44 31.41
C SER A 69 26.46 -36.60 30.81
N GLN A 70 26.35 -36.23 29.53
CA GLN A 70 27.29 -35.35 28.84
C GLN A 70 27.02 -33.86 29.12
N GLN A 71 25.89 -33.50 29.72
CA GLN A 71 25.54 -32.09 29.96
C GLN A 71 26.21 -31.55 31.24
N PRO A 72 26.78 -30.32 31.21
CA PRO A 72 27.37 -29.69 32.38
C PRO A 72 26.27 -29.16 33.31
N VAL A 73 25.87 -29.96 34.30
CA VAL A 73 24.79 -29.60 35.22
C VAL A 73 25.30 -28.87 36.47
N PRO A 74 24.60 -27.82 36.94
CA PRO A 74 25.05 -27.04 38.10
C PRO A 74 24.87 -27.76 39.43
N THR A 75 23.96 -28.75 39.50
CA THR A 75 23.66 -29.49 40.73
C THR A 75 23.77 -31.01 40.52
N PRO A 76 24.97 -31.61 40.47
CA PRO A 76 25.13 -33.06 40.30
C PRO A 76 24.59 -33.86 41.50
N SER A 77 24.25 -35.14 41.29
CA SER A 77 23.78 -36.05 42.34
C SER A 77 24.27 -37.50 42.17
N ASP A 78 25.14 -37.93 43.08
CA ASP A 78 25.72 -39.29 43.13
C ASP A 78 24.70 -40.41 43.35
N HIS A 79 23.48 -40.07 43.80
CA HIS A 79 22.38 -41.02 43.95
C HIS A 79 21.63 -41.24 42.62
N VAL A 80 21.53 -40.20 41.78
CA VAL A 80 20.90 -40.29 40.45
C VAL A 80 21.83 -41.00 39.48
N ASP A 81 23.14 -40.76 39.59
CA ASP A 81 24.16 -41.39 38.75
C ASP A 81 24.11 -42.93 38.83
N ARG A 82 24.00 -43.47 40.05
CA ARG A 82 23.88 -44.92 40.29
C ARG A 82 22.58 -45.56 39.79
N LEU A 83 21.50 -44.80 39.57
CA LEU A 83 20.18 -45.32 39.21
C LEU A 83 19.77 -45.05 37.76
N ALA A 84 20.23 -43.93 37.20
CA ALA A 84 19.81 -43.44 35.89
C ALA A 84 20.99 -43.23 34.94
N GLY A 85 22.24 -43.47 35.37
CA GLY A 85 23.43 -43.28 34.52
C GLY A 85 23.72 -41.82 34.17
N THR A 86 23.19 -40.86 34.93
CA THR A 86 23.45 -39.41 34.80
C THR A 86 23.41 -38.73 36.16
N THR A 87 24.18 -37.66 36.33
CA THR A 87 24.25 -36.91 37.59
C THR A 87 23.04 -35.98 37.82
N SER A 88 22.22 -35.69 36.80
CA SER A 88 20.95 -34.96 36.92
C SER A 88 20.07 -35.19 35.68
N VAL A 89 18.80 -35.60 35.84
CA VAL A 89 17.86 -35.70 34.71
C VAL A 89 17.26 -34.34 34.39
N ALA A 90 16.73 -33.64 35.40
CA ALA A 90 15.98 -32.41 35.19
C ALA A 90 16.82 -31.26 34.59
N GLU A 91 17.99 -30.96 35.16
CA GLU A 91 18.85 -29.87 34.64
C GLU A 91 19.48 -30.23 33.29
N ALA A 92 19.96 -31.47 33.15
CA ALA A 92 20.54 -31.93 31.88
C ALA A 92 19.50 -31.89 30.75
N ALA A 93 18.25 -32.24 31.04
CA ALA A 93 17.17 -32.21 30.06
C ALA A 93 16.84 -30.78 29.59
N VAL A 94 16.94 -29.78 30.48
CA VAL A 94 16.82 -28.37 30.11
C VAL A 94 18.01 -27.90 29.29
N ILE A 95 19.24 -28.25 29.67
CA ILE A 95 20.44 -27.83 28.95
C ILE A 95 20.51 -28.48 27.56
N LEU A 96 20.15 -29.76 27.47
CA LEU A 96 20.14 -30.53 26.22
C LEU A 96 19.17 -29.93 25.19
N SER A 97 18.07 -29.30 25.60
CA SER A 97 17.15 -28.64 24.69
C SER A 97 17.67 -27.31 24.13
N GLY A 98 18.89 -26.89 24.51
CA GLY A 98 19.46 -25.60 24.14
C GLY A 98 18.84 -24.42 24.89
N ALA A 99 18.07 -24.68 25.96
CA ALA A 99 17.46 -23.65 26.77
C ALA A 99 18.43 -23.08 27.81
N GLU A 100 18.30 -21.78 28.09
CA GLU A 100 18.96 -21.14 29.23
C GLU A 100 18.30 -21.62 30.52
N LEU A 101 19.04 -22.27 31.41
CA LEU A 101 18.53 -22.73 32.70
C LEU A 101 18.17 -21.53 33.60
N LEU A 102 16.88 -21.35 33.89
CA LEU A 102 16.37 -20.28 34.75
C LEU A 102 16.21 -20.72 36.20
N VAL A 103 15.71 -21.94 36.39
CA VAL A 103 15.43 -22.52 37.71
C VAL A 103 16.20 -23.83 37.80
N PRO A 104 17.26 -23.90 38.63
CA PRO A 104 17.97 -25.14 38.94
C PRO A 104 17.01 -26.18 39.55
N LYS A 105 17.45 -27.45 39.62
CA LYS A 105 16.51 -28.52 40.01
C LYS A 105 15.90 -28.27 41.39
N GLN A 106 14.58 -28.31 41.45
CA GLN A 106 13.81 -28.42 42.67
C GLN A 106 13.37 -29.87 42.84
N ARG A 107 13.19 -30.32 44.08
CA ARG A 107 12.88 -31.73 44.39
C ARG A 107 11.61 -31.88 45.21
N SER A 108 10.83 -32.89 44.89
CA SER A 108 9.78 -33.47 45.75
C SER A 108 10.26 -34.80 46.34
N ALA A 109 9.34 -35.60 46.90
CA ALA A 109 9.65 -36.92 47.43
C ALA A 109 10.02 -37.92 46.32
N ARG A 110 9.42 -37.79 45.12
CA ARG A 110 9.56 -38.75 44.02
C ARG A 110 9.95 -38.12 42.67
N ALA A 111 10.07 -36.80 42.58
CA ALA A 111 10.44 -36.11 41.34
C ALA A 111 11.41 -34.95 41.54
N THR A 112 11.99 -34.50 40.43
CA THR A 112 12.81 -33.30 40.30
C THR A 112 12.37 -32.54 39.06
N VAL A 113 12.29 -31.23 39.14
CA VAL A 113 11.93 -30.32 38.04
C VAL A 113 12.98 -29.23 37.91
N ALA A 114 13.39 -28.91 36.68
CA ALA A 114 14.17 -27.74 36.34
C ALA A 114 13.46 -26.98 35.21
N VAL A 115 13.66 -25.66 35.12
CA VAL A 115 13.00 -24.82 34.12
C VAL A 115 14.04 -24.02 33.35
N GLY A 116 13.93 -24.00 32.03
CA GLY A 116 14.73 -23.13 31.18
C GLY A 116 13.91 -22.38 30.14
N ARG A 117 14.53 -21.36 29.55
CA ARG A 117 13.97 -20.54 28.48
C ARG A 117 14.59 -20.92 27.15
N LEU A 118 13.76 -21.30 26.18
CA LEU A 118 14.25 -21.49 24.81
C LEU A 118 14.62 -20.13 24.23
N PRO A 119 15.77 -20.01 23.53
CA PRO A 119 16.03 -18.86 22.70
C PRO A 119 14.90 -18.75 21.67
N GLU A 120 14.43 -17.53 21.44
CA GLU A 120 13.40 -17.29 20.43
C GLU A 120 13.94 -17.71 19.07
N GLN A 121 13.42 -18.80 18.50
CA GLN A 121 13.80 -19.23 17.18
C GLN A 121 13.34 -18.17 16.19
N GLN A 122 14.26 -17.33 15.75
CA GLN A 122 14.04 -16.45 14.62
C GLN A 122 13.88 -17.33 13.39
N VAL A 123 12.63 -17.60 13.00
CA VAL A 123 12.35 -18.19 11.69
C VAL A 123 12.86 -17.18 10.66
N PRO A 124 13.87 -17.52 9.84
CA PRO A 124 14.39 -16.58 8.87
C PRO A 124 13.27 -16.21 7.89
N ALA A 125 13.14 -14.93 7.60
CA ALA A 125 12.24 -14.47 6.55
C ALA A 125 12.61 -15.13 5.22
N ALA A 126 11.62 -15.32 4.34
CA ALA A 126 11.89 -15.80 2.99
C ALA A 126 12.90 -14.85 2.31
N PRO A 127 13.95 -15.39 1.66
CA PRO A 127 14.93 -14.54 1.01
C PRO A 127 14.27 -13.78 -0.15
N GLY A 128 14.62 -12.50 -0.27
CA GLY A 128 14.30 -11.72 -1.46
C GLY A 128 15.22 -12.08 -2.64
N TYR A 129 14.94 -11.51 -3.82
CA TYR A 129 15.82 -11.62 -4.98
C TYR A 129 17.22 -11.02 -4.73
N ALA A 130 18.19 -11.39 -5.57
CA ALA A 130 19.53 -10.81 -5.54
C ALA A 130 19.48 -9.28 -5.69
N VAL A 131 20.50 -8.57 -5.19
CA VAL A 131 20.56 -7.09 -5.26
C VAL A 131 20.40 -6.60 -6.70
N GLY A 132 21.13 -7.21 -7.65
CA GLY A 132 21.05 -6.83 -9.06
C GLY A 132 19.65 -6.98 -9.67
N ASP A 133 18.91 -8.03 -9.31
CA ASP A 133 17.55 -8.24 -9.79
C ASP A 133 16.58 -7.20 -9.20
N ARG A 134 16.74 -6.87 -7.91
CA ARG A 134 15.97 -5.80 -7.26
C ARG A 134 16.25 -4.45 -7.90
N ASP A 135 17.50 -4.15 -8.21
CA ASP A 135 17.90 -2.90 -8.88
C ASP A 135 17.26 -2.79 -10.27
N VAL A 136 17.19 -3.89 -11.02
CA VAL A 136 16.48 -3.94 -12.31
C VAL A 136 14.99 -3.61 -12.12
N VAL A 137 14.33 -4.19 -11.12
CA VAL A 137 12.91 -3.89 -10.82
C VAL A 137 12.72 -2.40 -10.51
N HIS A 138 13.54 -1.84 -9.63
CA HIS A 138 13.48 -0.41 -9.28
C HIS A 138 13.73 0.49 -10.49
N ARG A 139 14.69 0.13 -11.35
CA ARG A 139 15.01 0.87 -12.57
C ARG A 139 13.85 0.86 -13.55
N VAL A 140 13.24 -0.29 -13.83
CA VAL A 140 12.07 -0.39 -14.73
C VAL A 140 10.90 0.44 -14.21
N LEU A 141 10.62 0.41 -12.90
CA LEU A 141 9.59 1.22 -12.26
C LEU A 141 9.87 2.72 -12.39
N ALA A 142 11.13 3.15 -12.21
CA ALA A 142 11.54 4.54 -12.24
C ALA A 142 11.64 5.11 -13.67
N GLU A 143 12.00 4.28 -14.65
CA GLU A 143 12.29 4.70 -16.02
C GLU A 143 11.16 4.44 -17.02
N ARG A 144 10.14 3.63 -16.71
CA ARG A 144 8.96 3.51 -17.59
C ARG A 144 8.31 4.88 -17.81
N ARG A 145 7.87 5.14 -19.04
CA ARG A 145 7.19 6.38 -19.40
C ARG A 145 5.87 6.09 -20.07
N ASP A 146 4.95 7.04 -19.93
CA ASP A 146 3.80 7.17 -20.80
C ASP A 146 4.25 7.88 -22.08
N VAL A 147 4.48 7.09 -23.13
CA VAL A 147 5.11 7.56 -24.36
C VAL A 147 4.04 8.04 -25.33
N ARG A 148 4.20 9.28 -25.84
CA ARG A 148 3.32 9.87 -26.87
C ARG A 148 4.06 10.31 -28.14
N ARG A 149 5.39 10.23 -28.15
CA ARG A 149 6.26 10.73 -29.23
C ARG A 149 7.41 9.77 -29.47
N GLY A 150 7.99 9.81 -30.67
CA GLY A 150 9.16 9.03 -31.02
C GLY A 150 8.89 7.54 -31.20
N PHE A 151 7.65 7.15 -31.49
CA PHE A 151 7.36 5.77 -31.92
C PHE A 151 7.90 5.53 -33.33
N LEU A 152 8.45 4.35 -33.52
CA LEU A 152 9.00 3.89 -34.79
C LEU A 152 7.95 3.10 -35.57
N ASP A 153 7.93 3.30 -36.89
CA ASP A 153 7.17 2.45 -37.83
C ASP A 153 7.87 1.09 -38.02
N ARG A 154 7.98 0.34 -36.92
CA ARG A 154 8.57 -0.99 -36.85
C ARG A 154 7.56 -1.95 -36.22
N PRO A 155 7.13 -3.01 -36.92
CA PRO A 155 6.23 -4.01 -36.35
C PRO A 155 6.81 -4.65 -35.08
N ILE A 156 5.95 -4.92 -34.11
CA ILE A 156 6.29 -5.70 -32.92
C ILE A 156 6.22 -7.18 -33.30
N ALA A 157 7.30 -7.92 -33.05
CA ALA A 157 7.33 -9.36 -33.25
C ALA A 157 6.32 -10.08 -32.33
N ASP A 158 5.66 -11.12 -32.85
CA ASP A 158 4.58 -11.78 -32.13
C ASP A 158 5.07 -12.48 -30.85
N ASP A 159 6.26 -13.07 -30.84
CA ASP A 159 6.85 -13.69 -29.65
C ASP A 159 7.11 -12.68 -28.53
N LEU A 160 7.58 -11.49 -28.90
CA LEU A 160 7.78 -10.36 -28.00
C LEU A 160 6.44 -9.87 -27.44
N LEU A 161 5.43 -9.69 -28.29
CA LEU A 161 4.09 -9.30 -27.86
C LEU A 161 3.47 -10.36 -26.93
N THR A 162 3.66 -11.65 -27.21
CA THR A 162 3.21 -12.74 -26.33
C THR A 162 3.84 -12.63 -24.95
N ARG A 163 5.16 -12.42 -24.82
CA ARG A 163 5.81 -12.25 -23.50
C ARG A 163 5.20 -11.09 -22.71
N VAL A 164 4.93 -9.97 -23.37
CA VAL A 164 4.30 -8.79 -22.77
C VAL A 164 2.87 -9.09 -22.27
N LEU A 165 2.06 -9.76 -23.08
CA LEU A 165 0.69 -10.16 -22.72
C LEU A 165 0.65 -11.23 -21.62
N GLU A 166 1.59 -12.18 -21.62
CA GLU A 166 1.68 -13.17 -20.55
C GLU A 166 2.00 -12.51 -19.20
N SER A 167 2.86 -11.49 -19.17
CA SER A 167 3.11 -10.73 -17.94
C SER A 167 1.86 -9.99 -17.45
N ALA A 168 1.07 -9.43 -18.37
CA ALA A 168 -0.24 -8.86 -18.04
C ALA A 168 -1.16 -9.92 -17.42
N HIS A 169 -1.19 -11.13 -18.00
CA HIS A 169 -1.99 -12.25 -17.54
C HIS A 169 -1.56 -12.83 -16.17
N ARG A 170 -0.31 -12.57 -15.75
CA ARG A 170 0.21 -12.93 -14.42
C ARG A 170 -0.20 -11.96 -13.30
N ALA A 171 -0.96 -10.90 -13.61
CA ALA A 171 -1.45 -9.98 -12.60
C ALA A 171 -2.37 -10.67 -11.57
N PRO A 172 -2.35 -10.24 -10.30
CA PRO A 172 -3.37 -10.65 -9.35
C PRO A 172 -4.75 -10.15 -9.81
N SER A 173 -5.79 -10.90 -9.47
CA SER A 173 -7.18 -10.49 -9.68
C SER A 173 -8.05 -10.92 -8.51
N VAL A 174 -9.11 -10.16 -8.26
CA VAL A 174 -10.11 -10.49 -7.24
C VAL A 174 -10.63 -11.90 -7.48
N GLY A 175 -10.46 -12.78 -6.50
CA GLY A 175 -10.88 -14.18 -6.57
C GLY A 175 -10.32 -14.96 -7.75
N LEU A 176 -9.14 -14.59 -8.27
CA LEU A 176 -8.55 -15.15 -9.51
C LEU A 176 -9.50 -15.06 -10.71
N SER A 177 -10.34 -14.02 -10.77
CA SER A 177 -11.37 -13.86 -11.81
C SER A 177 -10.82 -13.59 -13.21
N GLN A 178 -9.59 -13.04 -13.30
CA GLN A 178 -8.93 -12.66 -14.56
C GLN A 178 -9.89 -11.97 -15.55
N PRO A 179 -10.53 -10.85 -15.16
CA PRO A 179 -11.66 -10.26 -15.89
C PRO A 179 -11.25 -9.55 -17.20
N TRP A 180 -9.96 -9.52 -17.52
CA TRP A 180 -9.42 -8.79 -18.67
C TRP A 180 -9.50 -9.60 -19.97
N ASP A 181 -9.71 -8.88 -21.07
CA ASP A 181 -9.37 -9.32 -22.42
C ASP A 181 -8.53 -8.24 -23.13
N PHE A 182 -7.77 -8.63 -24.15
CA PHE A 182 -6.85 -7.75 -24.90
C PHE A 182 -7.19 -7.77 -26.39
N VAL A 183 -7.77 -6.69 -26.91
CA VAL A 183 -8.09 -6.56 -28.34
C VAL A 183 -6.93 -5.89 -29.06
N LEU A 184 -6.24 -6.64 -29.92
CA LEU A 184 -5.10 -6.16 -30.70
C LEU A 184 -5.59 -5.45 -31.98
N ILE A 185 -5.29 -4.15 -32.10
CA ILE A 185 -5.78 -3.29 -33.17
C ILE A 185 -4.59 -2.82 -34.02
N ARG A 186 -4.41 -3.46 -35.18
CA ARG A 186 -3.39 -3.07 -36.18
C ARG A 186 -3.98 -2.28 -37.35
N ASP A 187 -5.26 -2.52 -37.66
CA ASP A 187 -5.96 -1.88 -38.77
C ASP A 187 -6.01 -0.36 -38.62
N ILE A 188 -5.51 0.33 -39.65
CA ILE A 188 -5.41 1.79 -39.66
C ILE A 188 -6.80 2.45 -39.73
N ALA A 189 -7.79 1.83 -40.36
CA ALA A 189 -9.13 2.41 -40.44
C ALA A 189 -9.80 2.46 -39.06
N THR A 190 -9.67 1.39 -38.29
CA THR A 190 -10.14 1.33 -36.90
C THR A 190 -9.41 2.36 -36.03
N ARG A 191 -8.07 2.45 -36.14
CA ARG A 191 -7.27 3.42 -35.37
C ARG A 191 -7.63 4.88 -35.71
N ARG A 192 -7.92 5.20 -36.98
CA ARG A 192 -8.40 6.54 -37.39
C ARG A 192 -9.70 6.91 -36.68
N LYS A 193 -10.68 6.01 -36.62
CA LYS A 193 -11.93 6.26 -35.89
C LYS A 193 -11.69 6.59 -34.42
N VAL A 194 -10.82 5.85 -33.74
CA VAL A 194 -10.48 6.12 -32.33
C VAL A 194 -9.70 7.43 -32.17
N HIS A 195 -8.79 7.72 -33.09
CA HIS A 195 -8.06 9.00 -33.12
C HIS A 195 -9.00 10.20 -33.29
N ASP A 196 -10.06 10.08 -34.10
CA ASP A 196 -11.02 11.16 -34.29
C ASP A 196 -11.80 11.45 -32.99
N LEU A 197 -12.17 10.41 -32.24
CA LEU A 197 -12.75 10.55 -30.89
C LEU A 197 -11.76 11.26 -29.95
N ALA A 198 -10.49 10.82 -29.95
CA ALA A 198 -9.41 11.43 -29.17
C ALA A 198 -9.23 12.93 -29.47
N THR A 199 -9.34 13.28 -30.74
CA THR A 199 -9.21 14.66 -31.22
C THR A 199 -10.38 15.53 -30.74
N ALA A 200 -11.62 15.03 -30.88
CA ALA A 200 -12.81 15.75 -30.44
C ALA A 200 -12.76 16.07 -28.93
N GLN A 201 -12.39 15.10 -28.10
CA GLN A 201 -12.30 15.33 -26.66
C GLN A 201 -11.11 16.21 -26.27
N ARG A 202 -9.99 16.13 -27.01
CA ARG A 202 -8.87 17.06 -26.83
C ARG A 202 -9.33 18.50 -27.06
N ASP A 203 -10.06 18.74 -28.14
CA ASP A 203 -10.56 20.07 -28.47
C ASP A 203 -11.59 20.57 -27.44
N ALA A 204 -12.48 19.70 -26.97
CA ALA A 204 -13.42 20.02 -25.89
C ALA A 204 -12.71 20.39 -24.58
N PHE A 205 -11.72 19.59 -24.15
CA PHE A 205 -10.91 19.90 -22.97
C PHE A 205 -10.12 21.21 -23.16
N ALA A 206 -9.53 21.42 -24.33
CA ALA A 206 -8.82 22.65 -24.62
C ALA A 206 -9.74 23.89 -24.57
N ALA A 207 -11.00 23.75 -24.96
CA ALA A 207 -11.99 24.83 -24.90
C ALA A 207 -12.45 25.12 -23.46
N SER A 208 -12.35 24.17 -22.53
CA SER A 208 -12.72 24.37 -21.13
C SER A 208 -11.61 25.00 -20.28
N LEU A 209 -10.38 25.14 -20.80
CA LEU A 209 -9.24 25.65 -20.05
C LEU A 209 -9.17 27.19 -20.04
N PRO A 210 -8.69 27.81 -18.94
CA PRO A 210 -8.29 29.21 -18.92
C PRO A 210 -7.18 29.49 -19.93
N ALA A 211 -7.07 30.73 -20.43
CA ALA A 211 -6.12 31.10 -21.50
C ALA A 211 -4.65 30.68 -21.22
N GLY A 212 -4.16 30.90 -19.99
CA GLY A 212 -2.80 30.50 -19.61
C GLY A 212 -2.59 28.98 -19.63
N ARG A 213 -3.56 28.23 -19.10
CA ARG A 213 -3.58 26.76 -19.12
C ARG A 213 -3.70 26.20 -20.53
N ARG A 214 -4.54 26.84 -21.35
CA ARG A 214 -4.73 26.48 -22.77
C ARG A 214 -3.42 26.59 -23.54
N SER A 215 -2.70 27.70 -23.39
CA SER A 215 -1.39 27.90 -24.02
C SER A 215 -0.38 26.80 -23.65
N ALA A 216 -0.33 26.41 -22.37
CA ALA A 216 0.51 25.30 -21.92
C ALA A 216 0.06 23.94 -22.48
N PHE A 217 -1.25 23.73 -22.63
CA PHE A 217 -1.83 22.49 -23.14
C PHE A 217 -1.60 22.30 -24.64
N ASP A 218 -1.67 23.35 -25.45
CA ASP A 218 -1.56 23.27 -26.91
C ASP A 218 -0.22 22.65 -27.39
N GLY A 219 0.85 22.76 -26.61
CA GLY A 219 2.14 22.12 -26.89
C GLY A 219 2.21 20.62 -26.54
N LEU A 220 1.24 20.10 -25.79
CA LEU A 220 1.23 18.72 -25.32
C LEU A 220 0.61 17.78 -26.34
N LYS A 221 1.26 16.64 -26.55
CA LYS A 221 0.65 15.53 -27.28
C LYS A 221 -0.04 14.61 -26.28
N ILE A 222 -1.28 14.24 -26.58
CA ILE A 222 -2.17 13.51 -25.67
C ILE A 222 -2.34 12.03 -26.04
N GLU A 223 -1.92 11.65 -27.26
CA GLU A 223 -2.08 10.30 -27.79
C GLU A 223 -0.98 9.96 -28.81
N ALA A 224 -0.93 8.70 -29.26
CA ALA A 224 -0.05 8.23 -30.34
C ALA A 224 -0.72 7.10 -31.15
N ILE A 225 -2.04 7.16 -31.31
CA ILE A 225 -2.90 6.12 -31.89
C ILE A 225 -2.45 5.81 -33.33
N LEU A 226 -2.16 6.85 -34.10
CA LEU A 226 -1.76 6.72 -35.50
C LEU A 226 -0.24 6.57 -35.69
N ASP A 227 0.58 6.97 -34.71
CA ASP A 227 2.04 6.85 -34.80
C ASP A 227 2.57 5.47 -34.40
N THR A 228 1.72 4.63 -33.81
CA THR A 228 2.08 3.30 -33.35
C THR A 228 1.68 2.21 -34.34
N PRO A 229 2.45 1.10 -34.45
CA PRO A 229 2.07 -0.03 -35.30
C PRO A 229 0.96 -0.90 -34.68
N LEU A 230 0.71 -0.76 -33.37
CA LEU A 230 -0.26 -1.55 -32.61
C LEU A 230 -0.94 -0.69 -31.56
N ASN A 231 -2.26 -0.77 -31.48
CA ASN A 231 -3.01 -0.39 -30.29
C ASN A 231 -3.59 -1.62 -29.59
N ILE A 232 -3.78 -1.54 -28.28
CA ILE A 232 -4.40 -2.59 -27.48
C ILE A 232 -5.54 -1.97 -26.68
N ALA A 233 -6.77 -2.37 -26.97
CA ALA A 233 -7.90 -2.08 -26.09
C ALA A 233 -7.97 -3.17 -25.03
N VAL A 234 -7.79 -2.78 -23.77
CA VAL A 234 -7.85 -3.65 -22.60
C VAL A 234 -9.20 -3.48 -21.94
N THR A 235 -9.95 -4.57 -21.84
CA THR A 235 -11.35 -4.55 -21.43
C THR A 235 -11.56 -5.24 -20.08
N CYS A 236 -12.76 -5.10 -19.52
CA CYS A 236 -13.22 -5.78 -18.31
C CYS A 236 -14.57 -6.45 -18.59
N ASP A 237 -14.63 -7.75 -18.35
CA ASP A 237 -15.87 -8.50 -18.19
C ASP A 237 -16.12 -8.72 -16.68
N ALA A 238 -16.91 -7.83 -16.09
CA ALA A 238 -17.21 -7.85 -14.66
C ALA A 238 -17.99 -9.11 -14.23
N GLY A 239 -18.63 -9.80 -15.17
CA GLY A 239 -19.39 -11.04 -14.94
C GLY A 239 -18.53 -12.31 -14.90
N ARG A 240 -17.27 -12.23 -15.34
CA ARG A 240 -16.34 -13.36 -15.39
C ARG A 240 -16.20 -14.06 -14.03
N GLY A 241 -16.08 -15.39 -14.06
CA GLY A 241 -16.02 -16.22 -12.86
C GLY A 241 -17.39 -16.53 -12.21
N GLY A 242 -18.50 -16.04 -12.77
CA GLY A 242 -19.85 -16.36 -12.29
C GLY A 242 -20.17 -15.72 -10.94
N ARG A 243 -21.23 -16.17 -10.24
CA ARG A 243 -21.76 -15.48 -9.04
C ARG A 243 -20.81 -15.42 -7.84
N HIS A 244 -19.93 -16.40 -7.67
CA HIS A 244 -19.22 -16.67 -6.41
C HIS A 244 -17.72 -16.31 -6.42
N VAL A 245 -17.34 -15.25 -7.14
CA VAL A 245 -15.97 -14.74 -7.14
C VAL A 245 -15.60 -14.19 -5.75
N LEU A 246 -14.58 -14.79 -5.13
CA LEU A 246 -14.08 -14.40 -3.81
C LEU A 246 -13.60 -12.93 -3.84
N GLY A 247 -14.04 -12.14 -2.86
CA GLY A 247 -13.64 -10.72 -2.72
C GLY A 247 -14.43 -9.72 -3.58
N ARG A 248 -15.27 -10.17 -4.52
CA ARG A 248 -16.06 -9.24 -5.39
C ARG A 248 -17.39 -8.81 -4.76
N HIS A 249 -17.91 -9.56 -3.79
CA HIS A 249 -19.28 -9.37 -3.28
C HIS A 249 -19.55 -7.95 -2.74
N ALA A 250 -18.62 -7.40 -1.95
CA ALA A 250 -18.79 -6.10 -1.31
C ALA A 250 -18.51 -4.92 -2.26
N ASP A 251 -17.58 -5.09 -3.21
CA ASP A 251 -17.22 -4.05 -4.17
C ASP A 251 -16.95 -4.66 -5.56
N PRO A 252 -17.91 -4.55 -6.49
CA PRO A 252 -17.75 -5.03 -7.86
C PRO A 252 -16.58 -4.37 -8.61
N ARG A 253 -16.20 -3.13 -8.25
CA ARG A 253 -15.14 -2.34 -8.92
C ARG A 253 -13.77 -3.03 -8.87
N THR A 254 -13.59 -3.97 -7.95
CA THR A 254 -12.40 -4.81 -7.82
C THR A 254 -12.00 -5.53 -9.11
N THR A 255 -12.95 -5.80 -10.01
CA THR A 255 -12.64 -6.36 -11.34
C THR A 255 -11.90 -5.36 -12.24
N TRP A 256 -12.37 -4.12 -12.37
CA TRP A 256 -11.65 -3.05 -13.08
C TRP A 256 -10.28 -2.75 -12.46
N PHE A 257 -10.15 -2.78 -11.13
CA PHE A 257 -8.84 -2.65 -10.47
C PHE A 257 -7.89 -3.79 -10.84
N SER A 258 -8.41 -5.02 -10.97
CA SER A 258 -7.64 -6.17 -11.43
C SER A 258 -7.11 -5.94 -12.85
N VAL A 259 -7.94 -5.38 -13.75
CA VAL A 259 -7.51 -5.00 -15.11
C VAL A 259 -6.42 -3.92 -15.10
N ALA A 260 -6.55 -2.90 -14.25
CA ALA A 260 -5.54 -1.85 -14.12
C ALA A 260 -4.17 -2.41 -13.69
N ILE A 261 -4.15 -3.43 -12.81
CA ILE A 261 -2.91 -4.10 -12.41
C ILE A 261 -2.33 -4.92 -13.58
N ALA A 262 -3.17 -5.58 -14.38
CA ALA A 262 -2.72 -6.26 -15.61
C ALA A 262 -2.08 -5.29 -16.61
N ILE A 263 -2.67 -4.10 -16.81
CA ILE A 263 -2.08 -3.05 -17.64
C ILE A 263 -0.72 -2.59 -17.08
N GLN A 264 -0.59 -2.45 -15.76
CA GLN A 264 0.67 -2.06 -15.14
C GLN A 264 1.77 -3.11 -15.35
N ASN A 265 1.45 -4.41 -15.28
CA ASN A 265 2.40 -5.48 -15.61
C ASN A 265 2.82 -5.48 -17.09
N LEU A 266 1.86 -5.26 -17.98
CA LEU A 266 2.10 -5.07 -19.42
C LEU A 266 3.11 -3.95 -19.64
N TRP A 267 2.89 -2.80 -19.00
CA TRP A 267 3.72 -1.60 -19.16
C TRP A 267 5.15 -1.80 -18.66
N LEU A 268 5.32 -2.45 -17.51
CA LEU A 268 6.63 -2.74 -16.95
C LEU A 268 7.42 -3.71 -17.84
N THR A 269 6.76 -4.75 -18.34
CA THR A 269 7.39 -5.73 -19.23
C THR A 269 7.73 -5.10 -20.58
N ALA A 270 6.83 -4.29 -21.14
CA ALA A 270 7.10 -3.53 -22.36
C ALA A 270 8.34 -2.65 -22.20
N ARG A 271 8.46 -1.91 -21.07
CA ARG A 271 9.67 -1.10 -20.79
C ARG A 271 10.93 -1.96 -20.71
N ALA A 272 10.87 -3.15 -20.09
CA ALA A 272 12.00 -4.06 -19.99
C ALA A 272 12.44 -4.63 -21.36
N GLU A 273 11.48 -4.85 -22.25
CA GLU A 273 11.71 -5.34 -23.62
C GLU A 273 12.01 -4.22 -24.64
N GLY A 274 12.07 -2.96 -24.20
CA GLY A 274 12.36 -1.81 -25.08
C GLY A 274 11.18 -1.32 -25.92
N LEU A 275 9.96 -1.63 -25.52
CA LEU A 275 8.73 -1.10 -26.11
C LEU A 275 8.21 0.11 -25.32
N GLY A 276 7.79 1.14 -26.03
CA GLY A 276 7.00 2.24 -25.49
C GLY A 276 5.54 1.84 -25.35
N VAL A 277 4.90 2.35 -24.31
CA VAL A 277 3.44 2.27 -24.10
C VAL A 277 2.93 3.65 -23.73
N GLY A 278 1.83 4.08 -24.35
CA GLY A 278 1.10 5.30 -24.01
C GLY A 278 -0.37 4.99 -23.79
N TRP A 279 -0.94 5.41 -22.66
CA TRP A 279 -2.35 5.27 -22.36
C TRP A 279 -3.12 6.48 -22.89
N VAL A 280 -4.19 6.23 -23.66
CA VAL A 280 -5.11 7.25 -24.15
C VAL A 280 -6.47 7.13 -23.45
N SER A 281 -6.97 8.26 -22.94
CA SER A 281 -8.28 8.35 -22.27
C SER A 281 -9.04 9.62 -22.66
N PHE A 282 -8.74 10.21 -23.82
CA PHE A 282 -9.42 11.39 -24.35
C PHE A 282 -10.66 10.98 -25.16
N PHE A 283 -11.57 10.19 -24.58
CA PHE A 283 -12.84 9.79 -25.19
C PHE A 283 -13.70 9.15 -24.11
N GLU A 284 -14.99 8.99 -24.37
CA GLU A 284 -15.83 8.19 -23.49
C GLU A 284 -15.60 6.69 -23.79
N PRO A 285 -15.45 5.82 -22.78
CA PRO A 285 -15.20 4.39 -22.98
C PRO A 285 -16.23 3.71 -23.91
N GLY A 286 -17.49 4.14 -23.85
CA GLY A 286 -18.59 3.63 -24.68
C GLY A 286 -18.44 3.94 -26.17
N GLU A 287 -17.79 5.05 -26.54
CA GLU A 287 -17.58 5.41 -27.95
C GLU A 287 -16.57 4.48 -28.61
N VAL A 288 -15.47 4.18 -27.90
CA VAL A 288 -14.47 3.22 -28.38
C VAL A 288 -15.04 1.80 -28.37
N ALA A 289 -15.85 1.44 -27.37
CA ALA A 289 -16.55 0.15 -27.36
C ALA A 289 -17.45 -0.02 -28.61
N ALA A 290 -18.14 1.03 -29.03
CA ALA A 290 -18.94 1.02 -30.26
C ALA A 290 -18.08 0.92 -31.53
N VAL A 291 -16.93 1.59 -31.60
CA VAL A 291 -15.99 1.46 -32.73
C VAL A 291 -15.47 0.03 -32.88
N LEU A 292 -15.25 -0.65 -31.75
CA LEU A 292 -14.73 -2.01 -31.69
C LEU A 292 -15.81 -3.11 -31.68
N ASP A 293 -17.08 -2.73 -31.73
CA ASP A 293 -18.23 -3.66 -31.63
C ASP A 293 -18.14 -4.60 -30.41
N LEU A 294 -17.78 -4.03 -29.25
CA LEU A 294 -17.66 -4.82 -28.02
C LEU A 294 -19.04 -5.31 -27.54
N PRO A 295 -19.14 -6.52 -26.97
CA PRO A 295 -20.36 -6.97 -26.31
C PRO A 295 -20.78 -6.01 -25.20
N GLY A 296 -22.08 -5.77 -25.04
CA GLY A 296 -22.59 -4.75 -24.08
C GLY A 296 -22.32 -5.00 -22.59
N HIS A 297 -21.72 -6.14 -22.22
CA HIS A 297 -21.27 -6.44 -20.85
C HIS A 297 -19.75 -6.28 -20.68
N VAL A 298 -19.03 -5.94 -21.75
CA VAL A 298 -17.58 -5.76 -21.78
C VAL A 298 -17.28 -4.28 -21.85
N GLU A 299 -16.57 -3.77 -20.86
CA GLU A 299 -16.24 -2.35 -20.75
C GLU A 299 -14.78 -2.09 -21.09
N LEU A 300 -14.50 -0.98 -21.76
CA LEU A 300 -13.12 -0.54 -21.99
C LEU A 300 -12.53 -0.01 -20.68
N VAL A 301 -11.36 -0.53 -20.29
CA VAL A 301 -10.60 -0.01 -19.15
C VAL A 301 -9.45 0.87 -19.61
N GLY A 302 -8.72 0.47 -20.65
CA GLY A 302 -7.59 1.24 -21.15
C GLY A 302 -7.36 1.05 -22.65
N TYR A 303 -6.94 2.10 -23.34
CA TYR A 303 -6.52 2.06 -24.73
C TYR A 303 -5.04 2.40 -24.83
N LEU A 304 -4.23 1.43 -25.23
CA LEU A 304 -2.77 1.51 -25.18
C LEU A 304 -2.18 1.63 -26.57
N CYS A 305 -1.36 2.64 -26.81
CA CYS A 305 -0.50 2.76 -27.99
C CYS A 305 0.81 2.04 -27.70
N VAL A 306 1.21 1.05 -28.51
CA VAL A 306 2.38 0.20 -28.25
C VAL A 306 3.29 0.13 -29.48
N GLY A 307 4.60 0.30 -29.28
CA GLY A 307 5.57 0.25 -30.38
C GLY A 307 7.01 0.39 -29.91
N HIS A 308 7.96 0.18 -30.83
CA HIS A 308 9.35 0.55 -30.59
C HIS A 308 9.48 2.07 -30.53
N VAL A 309 10.44 2.56 -29.75
CA VAL A 309 10.68 4.00 -29.58
C VAL A 309 12.14 4.35 -29.89
N GLU A 310 12.36 5.57 -30.36
CA GLU A 310 13.70 6.13 -30.59
C GLU A 310 14.47 6.24 -29.28
N GLU A 311 13.82 6.77 -28.24
CA GLU A 311 14.40 6.94 -26.91
C GLU A 311 13.32 6.95 -25.83
N PHE A 312 13.73 6.63 -24.59
CA PHE A 312 12.92 6.84 -23.40
C PHE A 312 13.39 8.09 -22.68
N ALA A 313 12.50 9.07 -22.54
CA ALA A 313 12.87 10.32 -21.92
C ALA A 313 13.16 10.17 -20.41
N GLY A 314 14.16 10.90 -19.91
CA GLY A 314 14.64 10.77 -18.53
C GLY A 314 13.62 11.11 -17.43
N THR A 315 12.60 11.91 -17.73
CA THR A 315 11.54 12.35 -16.80
C THR A 315 10.14 12.24 -17.42
N PRO A 316 9.04 12.43 -16.67
CA PRO A 316 7.69 12.49 -17.28
C PRO A 316 7.51 13.73 -18.17
N GLU A 317 6.76 13.60 -19.28
CA GLU A 317 6.50 14.73 -20.20
C GLU A 317 5.80 15.89 -19.50
N LEU A 318 4.80 15.62 -18.68
CA LEU A 318 4.06 16.65 -17.93
C LEU A 318 4.93 17.41 -16.92
N VAL A 319 6.03 16.80 -16.45
CA VAL A 319 7.00 17.48 -15.58
C VAL A 319 7.93 18.35 -16.43
N ARG A 320 8.40 17.84 -17.58
CA ARG A 320 9.27 18.61 -18.49
C ARG A 320 8.59 19.84 -19.09
N SER A 321 7.31 19.69 -19.43
CA SER A 321 6.52 20.79 -20.00
C SER A 321 6.08 21.82 -18.96
N GLY A 322 6.31 21.55 -17.67
CA GLY A 322 5.74 22.35 -16.59
C GLY A 322 4.21 22.24 -16.50
N TRP A 323 3.59 21.15 -16.96
CA TRP A 323 2.15 20.98 -16.74
C TRP A 323 1.84 20.65 -15.28
N ALA A 324 2.69 19.85 -14.63
CA ALA A 324 2.58 19.48 -13.23
C ALA A 324 3.93 19.01 -12.65
N ALA A 325 4.10 19.14 -11.34
CA ALA A 325 5.23 18.58 -10.58
C ALA A 325 4.82 17.32 -9.79
N ARG A 326 5.81 16.50 -9.41
CA ARG A 326 5.58 15.33 -8.55
C ARG A 326 5.37 15.79 -7.10
N ARG A 327 4.35 15.24 -6.43
CA ARG A 327 4.24 15.37 -4.97
C ARG A 327 5.31 14.50 -4.26
N PRO A 328 5.84 14.95 -3.11
CA PRO A 328 6.67 14.12 -2.24
C PRO A 328 5.94 12.87 -1.74
N LEU A 329 6.69 11.79 -1.45
CA LEU A 329 6.12 10.55 -0.90
C LEU A 329 5.53 10.75 0.51
N SER A 330 6.14 11.60 1.34
CA SER A 330 5.65 11.90 2.69
C SER A 330 4.21 12.43 2.70
N TRP A 331 3.78 13.12 1.63
CA TRP A 331 2.39 13.58 1.47
C TRP A 331 1.39 12.46 1.18
N ALA A 332 1.85 11.25 0.86
CA ALA A 332 1.00 10.09 0.61
C ALA A 332 1.04 9.07 1.75
N VAL A 333 1.93 9.23 2.73
CA VAL A 333 2.13 8.27 3.83
C VAL A 333 1.51 8.81 5.11
N HIS A 334 0.66 7.98 5.71
CA HIS A 334 0.01 8.23 6.99
C HIS A 334 0.30 7.05 7.93
N GLN A 335 0.66 7.32 9.18
CA GLN A 335 0.92 6.30 10.20
C GLN A 335 -0.30 6.17 11.11
N GLU A 336 -0.92 4.99 11.12
CA GLU A 336 -2.12 4.60 11.89
C GLU A 336 -3.42 5.36 11.55
N ALA A 337 -3.36 6.68 11.42
CA ALA A 337 -4.53 7.54 11.19
C ALA A 337 -4.31 8.51 10.02
N TRP A 338 -5.39 8.80 9.27
CA TRP A 338 -5.39 9.88 8.29
C TRP A 338 -4.96 11.20 8.96
N GLY A 339 -4.15 11.99 8.26
CA GLY A 339 -3.51 13.20 8.81
C GLY A 339 -2.20 12.98 9.58
N SER A 340 -1.91 11.79 10.11
CA SER A 340 -0.65 11.48 10.82
C SER A 340 0.50 11.23 9.83
N ARG A 341 1.12 12.29 9.30
CA ARG A 341 2.03 12.21 8.15
C ARG A 341 3.49 12.01 8.55
N GLY A 342 4.22 11.21 7.78
CA GLY A 342 5.67 10.99 7.95
C GLY A 342 6.13 9.70 7.30
N LEU A 343 7.39 9.64 6.85
CA LEU A 343 7.93 8.38 6.31
C LEU A 343 8.10 7.35 7.44
N PRO A 344 8.14 6.04 7.12
CA PRO A 344 8.41 5.02 8.12
C PRO A 344 9.71 5.30 8.89
N GLY A 345 9.63 5.30 10.22
CA GLY A 345 10.77 5.57 11.11
C GLY A 345 10.95 7.05 11.51
N GLU A 346 10.19 7.96 10.93
CA GLU A 346 10.13 9.37 11.34
C GLU A 346 9.01 9.58 12.38
N GLN A 347 9.18 10.57 13.26
CA GLN A 347 8.10 11.01 14.16
C GLN A 347 7.00 11.68 13.33
N PRO A 348 5.76 11.17 13.34
CA PRO A 348 4.68 11.76 12.55
C PRO A 348 4.38 13.19 12.98
N SER A 349 4.07 14.05 12.01
CA SER A 349 3.48 15.37 12.28
C SER A 349 1.98 15.32 12.03
N ALA A 350 1.20 15.80 13.00
CA ALA A 350 -0.23 16.03 12.85
C ALA A 350 -0.54 17.41 12.22
N VAL A 351 0.45 18.30 12.09
CA VAL A 351 0.25 19.66 11.60
C VAL A 351 0.56 19.72 10.11
N ILE A 352 -0.47 19.72 9.26
CA ILE A 352 -0.30 19.71 7.79
C ILE A 352 0.36 21.01 7.29
N ALA A 353 0.17 22.14 7.96
CA ALA A 353 0.81 23.40 7.59
C ALA A 353 2.35 23.36 7.68
N GLU A 354 2.91 22.67 8.70
CA GLU A 354 4.36 22.49 8.81
C GLU A 354 4.91 21.53 7.74
N ASP A 355 4.18 20.46 7.43
CA ASP A 355 4.51 19.55 6.32
C ASP A 355 4.48 20.30 4.97
N ALA A 356 3.44 21.11 4.75
CA ALA A 356 3.30 21.95 3.55
C ALA A 356 4.47 22.93 3.41
N ALA A 357 4.90 23.58 4.51
CA ALA A 357 6.03 24.51 4.48
C ALA A 357 7.37 23.81 4.22
N ARG A 358 7.64 22.68 4.91
CA ARG A 358 8.85 21.87 4.69
C ARG A 358 8.93 21.38 3.25
N ALA A 359 7.83 20.94 2.69
CA ALA A 359 7.77 20.40 1.34
C ALA A 359 7.67 21.48 0.24
N GLY A 360 7.12 22.66 0.54
CA GLY A 360 7.11 23.82 -0.36
C GLY A 360 8.51 24.26 -0.78
N SER A 361 9.53 24.03 0.08
CA SER A 361 10.94 24.24 -0.27
C SER A 361 11.48 23.23 -1.31
N ALA A 362 10.89 22.04 -1.39
CA ALA A 362 11.31 20.95 -2.27
C ALA A 362 10.51 20.89 -3.58
N VAL A 363 9.27 21.38 -3.58
CA VAL A 363 8.45 21.53 -4.78
C VAL A 363 8.87 22.82 -5.47
N ARG A 364 9.64 22.72 -6.57
CA ARG A 364 9.77 23.86 -7.48
C ARG A 364 8.39 24.11 -8.07
N ALA A 365 7.71 25.17 -7.62
CA ALA A 365 6.52 25.66 -8.28
C ALA A 365 6.82 25.75 -9.78
N VAL A 366 5.95 25.14 -10.59
CA VAL A 366 5.99 25.39 -12.02
C VAL A 366 5.81 26.89 -12.19
N ALA A 367 6.73 27.55 -12.90
CA ALA A 367 6.58 28.95 -13.26
C ALA A 367 5.33 29.11 -14.13
N GLY A 368 4.20 29.42 -13.51
CA GLY A 368 2.92 29.69 -14.13
C GLY A 368 2.20 30.76 -13.32
N GLU A 369 1.79 31.83 -13.98
CA GLU A 369 0.90 32.84 -13.38
C GLU A 369 -0.54 32.35 -13.51
N GLN A 370 -0.88 31.25 -12.83
CA GLN A 370 -2.25 30.72 -12.84
C GLN A 370 -3.00 31.18 -11.59
N SER A 371 -4.18 31.74 -11.81
CA SER A 371 -5.16 32.00 -10.77
C SER A 371 -6.27 30.95 -10.84
N VAL A 372 -6.71 30.45 -9.68
CA VAL A 372 -7.84 29.53 -9.55
C VAL A 372 -8.91 30.22 -8.71
N TYR A 373 -10.15 30.19 -9.20
CA TYR A 373 -11.30 30.61 -8.42
C TYR A 373 -11.88 29.41 -7.67
N LEU A 374 -11.89 29.46 -6.34
CA LEU A 374 -12.33 28.39 -5.47
C LEU A 374 -13.63 28.79 -4.77
N ALA A 375 -14.73 28.17 -5.18
CA ALA A 375 -16.02 28.31 -4.51
C ALA A 375 -16.18 27.23 -3.42
N VAL A 376 -16.38 27.64 -2.17
CA VAL A 376 -16.69 26.74 -1.06
C VAL A 376 -18.19 26.74 -0.82
N VAL A 377 -18.81 25.57 -0.95
CA VAL A 377 -20.28 25.39 -0.85
C VAL A 377 -20.63 24.32 0.18
N ASP A 378 -21.73 24.50 0.91
CA ASP A 378 -22.24 23.54 1.88
C ASP A 378 -23.54 22.88 1.39
N GLY A 379 -23.41 21.71 0.77
CA GLY A 379 -24.59 20.97 0.32
C GLY A 379 -25.33 21.57 -0.89
N ALA A 380 -25.09 22.82 -1.29
CA ALA A 380 -25.66 23.41 -2.50
C ALA A 380 -25.17 22.79 -3.82
N ASP A 381 -25.93 23.00 -4.89
CA ASP A 381 -25.52 22.65 -6.26
C ASP A 381 -24.48 23.66 -6.76
N GLY A 382 -23.23 23.20 -6.84
CA GLY A 382 -22.10 24.00 -7.30
C GLY A 382 -21.97 24.13 -8.82
N ALA A 383 -22.90 23.59 -9.61
CA ALA A 383 -22.79 23.53 -11.07
C ALA A 383 -22.61 24.90 -11.73
N GLU A 384 -23.11 25.99 -11.13
CA GLU A 384 -22.92 27.32 -11.68
C GLU A 384 -21.48 27.83 -11.62
N TYR A 385 -20.74 27.45 -10.59
CA TYR A 385 -19.35 27.86 -10.39
C TYR A 385 -18.41 27.07 -11.30
N LEU A 386 -18.77 25.83 -11.66
CA LEU A 386 -18.05 25.02 -12.67
C LEU A 386 -18.12 25.60 -14.08
N ARG A 387 -19.03 26.54 -14.36
CA ARG A 387 -19.08 27.22 -15.66
C ARG A 387 -17.88 28.16 -15.87
N ARG A 388 -17.17 28.52 -14.79
CA ARG A 388 -15.91 29.27 -14.89
C ARG A 388 -14.80 28.32 -15.30
N ALA A 389 -14.02 28.71 -16.31
CA ALA A 389 -12.90 27.89 -16.80
C ALA A 389 -11.83 27.64 -15.71
N ASP A 390 -11.67 28.57 -14.78
CA ASP A 390 -10.77 28.52 -13.62
C ASP A 390 -11.50 28.12 -12.32
N GLY A 391 -12.76 27.69 -12.42
CA GLY A 391 -13.61 27.36 -11.28
C GLY A 391 -13.29 25.99 -10.69
N LEU A 392 -13.00 25.97 -9.41
CA LEU A 392 -12.92 24.79 -8.56
C LEU A 392 -14.00 24.89 -7.50
N VAL A 393 -14.85 23.88 -7.38
CA VAL A 393 -15.87 23.83 -6.33
C VAL A 393 -15.40 22.87 -5.24
N VAL A 394 -15.39 23.32 -3.99
CA VAL A 394 -15.17 22.45 -2.83
C VAL A 394 -16.48 22.33 -2.07
N ARG A 395 -17.05 21.13 -2.08
CA ARG A 395 -18.30 20.82 -1.38
C ARG A 395 -18.00 20.12 -0.06
N VAL A 396 -18.38 20.76 1.04
CA VAL A 396 -18.12 20.26 2.41
C VAL A 396 -19.27 19.46 3.03
N GLY A 397 -20.44 19.46 2.36
CA GLY A 397 -21.61 18.73 2.82
C GLY A 397 -21.43 17.21 2.83
N ALA A 398 -22.20 16.51 3.66
CA ALA A 398 -22.10 15.07 3.87
C ALA A 398 -22.53 14.21 2.67
N GLU A 399 -23.22 14.79 1.69
CA GLU A 399 -23.68 14.06 0.50
C GLU A 399 -22.67 14.14 -0.63
N LYS A 400 -22.25 12.97 -1.13
CA LYS A 400 -21.36 12.88 -2.27
C LYS A 400 -22.05 13.38 -3.55
N PRO A 401 -21.49 14.36 -4.28
CA PRO A 401 -22.04 14.81 -5.56
C PRO A 401 -21.94 13.71 -6.64
N ALA A 402 -22.86 13.77 -7.61
CA ALA A 402 -22.85 12.87 -8.77
C ALA A 402 -21.71 13.20 -9.77
N ALA A 403 -21.27 14.45 -9.82
CA ALA A 403 -20.13 14.90 -10.63
C ALA A 403 -18.86 15.00 -9.80
N ASP A 404 -17.76 14.40 -10.28
CA ASP A 404 -16.43 14.34 -9.65
C ASP A 404 -15.41 15.25 -10.38
N PHE A 405 -15.74 15.73 -11.57
CA PHE A 405 -14.86 16.62 -12.33
C PHE A 405 -15.08 18.08 -11.93
N GLY A 406 -14.05 18.70 -11.35
CA GLY A 406 -14.06 20.10 -10.91
C GLY A 406 -14.77 20.35 -9.57
N VAL A 407 -15.46 19.34 -9.01
CA VAL A 407 -16.06 19.37 -7.67
C VAL A 407 -15.28 18.47 -6.73
N LEU A 408 -14.49 19.07 -5.85
CA LEU A 408 -13.83 18.36 -4.76
C LEU A 408 -14.82 18.15 -3.63
N TRP A 409 -15.27 16.91 -3.45
CA TRP A 409 -16.03 16.53 -2.26
C TRP A 409 -15.08 16.34 -1.07
N ARG A 410 -15.28 17.14 -0.03
CA ARG A 410 -14.44 17.24 1.17
C ARG A 410 -15.33 17.31 2.41
N PRO A 411 -16.07 16.22 2.73
CA PRO A 411 -16.97 16.22 3.87
C PRO A 411 -16.16 16.45 5.15
N ALA A 412 -16.55 17.45 5.94
CA ALA A 412 -15.91 17.77 7.20
C ALA A 412 -16.94 17.76 8.32
N ARG A 413 -16.56 17.19 9.47
CA ARG A 413 -17.42 17.07 10.65
C ARG A 413 -17.18 18.22 11.64
N THR A 414 -15.99 18.80 11.61
CA THR A 414 -15.57 19.90 12.49
C THR A 414 -14.83 20.97 11.70
N ALA A 415 -14.78 22.19 12.25
CA ALA A 415 -14.05 23.30 11.64
C ALA A 415 -12.54 22.99 11.51
N ASP A 416 -11.96 22.31 12.50
CA ASP A 416 -10.55 21.89 12.46
C ASP A 416 -10.27 20.89 11.33
N GLU A 417 -11.16 19.90 11.13
CA GLU A 417 -11.07 18.98 10.00
C GLU A 417 -11.17 19.74 8.66
N ALA A 418 -12.05 20.75 8.59
CA ALA A 418 -12.18 21.60 7.41
C ALA A 418 -10.91 22.41 7.13
N VAL A 419 -10.25 22.96 8.16
CA VAL A 419 -8.96 23.66 8.04
C VAL A 419 -7.90 22.74 7.43
N GLU A 420 -7.77 21.51 7.95
CA GLU A 420 -6.80 20.54 7.42
C GLU A 420 -7.07 20.20 5.95
N LEU A 421 -8.34 20.00 5.57
CA LEU A 421 -8.73 19.76 4.16
C LEU A 421 -8.45 20.97 3.27
N GLY A 422 -8.64 22.19 3.78
CA GLY A 422 -8.30 23.42 3.07
C GLY A 422 -6.80 23.53 2.78
N VAL A 423 -5.95 23.20 3.76
CA VAL A 423 -4.49 23.15 3.57
C VAL A 423 -4.14 22.14 2.47
N GLU A 424 -4.78 20.98 2.45
CA GLU A 424 -4.57 19.97 1.41
C GLU A 424 -4.95 20.48 0.00
N VAL A 425 -6.06 21.22 -0.14
CA VAL A 425 -6.46 21.77 -1.44
C VAL A 425 -5.40 22.73 -1.96
N ALA A 426 -4.94 23.70 -1.17
CA ALA A 426 -3.91 24.64 -1.59
C ALA A 426 -2.59 23.92 -1.94
N ARG A 427 -2.20 22.96 -1.12
CA ARG A 427 -1.01 22.13 -1.33
C ARG A 427 -1.07 21.31 -2.62
N ASP A 428 -2.24 20.80 -3.00
CA ASP A 428 -2.42 19.99 -4.22
C ASP A 428 -2.51 20.85 -5.50
N LEU A 429 -2.86 22.13 -5.37
CA LEU A 429 -2.86 23.10 -6.46
C LEU A 429 -1.46 23.64 -6.77
N ALA A 430 -0.59 23.81 -5.77
CA ALA A 430 0.75 24.37 -5.96
C ALA A 430 1.63 23.59 -6.99
N PRO A 431 1.70 22.23 -6.98
CA PRO A 431 2.41 21.46 -8.00
C PRO A 431 1.86 21.64 -9.42
N GLN A 432 0.67 22.21 -9.59
CA GLN A 432 0.05 22.46 -10.90
C GLN A 432 0.39 23.85 -11.46
N GLY A 433 1.22 24.63 -10.77
CA GLY A 433 1.61 25.99 -11.18
C GLY A 433 0.60 27.07 -10.81
N VAL A 434 -0.25 26.82 -9.82
CA VAL A 434 -1.17 27.83 -9.26
C VAL A 434 -0.39 28.78 -8.38
N SER A 435 -0.37 30.06 -8.74
CA SER A 435 0.31 31.14 -7.99
C SER A 435 -0.66 32.00 -7.18
N GLU A 436 -1.95 31.94 -7.52
CA GLU A 436 -3.02 32.68 -6.83
C GLU A 436 -4.28 31.83 -6.69
N ILE A 437 -4.93 31.89 -5.53
CA ILE A 437 -6.25 31.30 -5.28
C ILE A 437 -7.18 32.42 -4.82
N VAL A 438 -8.30 32.59 -5.51
CA VAL A 438 -9.39 33.48 -5.09
C VAL A 438 -10.46 32.62 -4.45
N VAL A 439 -10.59 32.70 -3.13
CA VAL A 439 -11.57 31.91 -2.37
C VAL A 439 -12.85 32.71 -2.20
N GLU A 440 -13.99 32.10 -2.51
CA GLU A 440 -15.32 32.64 -2.23
C GLU A 440 -16.11 31.63 -1.41
N VAL A 441 -16.51 32.03 -0.20
CA VAL A 441 -17.41 31.25 0.65
C VAL A 441 -18.83 31.64 0.29
N ILE A 442 -19.55 30.74 -0.37
CA ILE A 442 -20.91 31.01 -0.86
C ILE A 442 -21.92 30.99 0.28
N GLU A 443 -21.77 30.01 1.17
CA GLU A 443 -22.64 29.79 2.33
C GLU A 443 -21.75 29.78 3.60
N PRO A 444 -21.64 30.90 4.32
CA PRO A 444 -20.79 30.99 5.50
C PRO A 444 -21.30 30.09 6.64
N THR A 445 -20.47 29.12 7.01
CA THR A 445 -20.65 28.23 8.16
C THR A 445 -19.28 28.02 8.80
N GLU A 446 -19.23 27.54 10.05
CA GLU A 446 -17.94 27.22 10.69
C GLU A 446 -17.07 26.26 9.86
N ILE A 447 -17.70 25.36 9.10
CA ILE A 447 -17.02 24.40 8.22
C ILE A 447 -16.47 25.09 6.97
N THR A 448 -17.28 25.86 6.25
CA THR A 448 -16.84 26.52 5.01
C THR A 448 -15.79 27.60 5.28
N GLU A 449 -15.92 28.32 6.40
CA GLU A 449 -14.94 29.29 6.88
C GLU A 449 -13.65 28.60 7.36
N GLY A 450 -13.77 27.47 8.05
CA GLY A 450 -12.63 26.62 8.41
C GLY A 450 -11.85 26.18 7.17
N LEU A 451 -12.54 25.71 6.13
CA LEU A 451 -11.90 25.33 4.88
C LEU A 451 -11.20 26.50 4.19
N ALA A 452 -11.86 27.67 4.11
CA ALA A 452 -11.25 28.87 3.54
C ALA A 452 -10.00 29.31 4.31
N ARG A 453 -10.02 29.24 5.64
CA ARG A 453 -8.86 29.49 6.50
C ARG A 453 -7.74 28.48 6.24
N GLY A 454 -8.08 27.21 6.06
CA GLY A 454 -7.13 26.16 5.68
C GLY A 454 -6.44 26.46 4.35
N VAL A 455 -7.21 26.85 3.32
CA VAL A 455 -6.67 27.24 2.01
C VAL A 455 -5.70 28.40 2.14
N PHE A 456 -6.02 29.41 2.97
CA PHE A 456 -5.12 30.52 3.26
C PHE A 456 -3.80 30.07 3.90
N LEU A 457 -3.85 29.24 4.95
CA LEU A 457 -2.66 28.72 5.64
C LEU A 457 -1.79 27.85 4.72
N GLY A 458 -2.42 26.94 3.96
CA GLY A 458 -1.72 26.09 3.00
C GLY A 458 -1.11 26.88 1.85
N GLY A 459 -1.82 27.91 1.37
CA GLY A 459 -1.32 28.84 0.36
C GLY A 459 -0.06 29.55 0.82
N LEU A 460 -0.08 30.17 2.01
CA LEU A 460 1.10 30.79 2.62
C LEU A 460 2.29 29.82 2.73
N ALA A 461 2.03 28.60 3.21
CA ALA A 461 3.06 27.57 3.37
C ALA A 461 3.68 27.14 2.02
N CYS A 462 2.93 27.19 0.93
CA CYS A 462 3.37 26.82 -0.41
C CYS A 462 3.83 28.01 -1.28
N GLY A 463 3.80 29.24 -0.75
CA GLY A 463 4.11 30.45 -1.53
C GLY A 463 3.04 30.83 -2.57
N VAL A 464 1.79 30.40 -2.37
CA VAL A 464 0.63 30.73 -3.21
C VAL A 464 -0.13 31.89 -2.58
N SER A 465 -0.42 32.93 -3.35
CA SER A 465 -1.24 34.06 -2.88
C SER A 465 -2.69 33.63 -2.72
N VAL A 466 -3.37 34.05 -1.64
CA VAL A 466 -4.78 33.75 -1.41
C VAL A 466 -5.55 35.05 -1.19
N LYS A 467 -6.62 35.27 -1.96
CA LYS A 467 -7.49 36.46 -1.92
C LYS A 467 -8.93 36.06 -1.57
N GLY A 468 -9.72 37.00 -1.02
CA GLY A 468 -11.12 36.77 -0.62
C GLY A 468 -11.29 36.29 0.83
N SER A 469 -10.23 36.41 1.64
CA SER A 469 -10.17 35.98 3.05
C SER A 469 -10.30 37.14 4.05
N ASP A 470 -10.92 38.26 3.67
CA ASP A 470 -11.00 39.46 4.51
C ASP A 470 -11.71 39.12 5.84
N GLY A 471 -10.93 39.08 6.93
CA GLY A 471 -11.40 38.73 8.29
C GLY A 471 -10.85 37.40 8.87
N LEU A 472 -10.20 36.54 8.08
CA LEU A 472 -9.71 35.22 8.54
C LEU A 472 -8.30 35.26 9.20
N GLY A 473 -7.68 36.45 9.26
CA GLY A 473 -6.29 36.65 9.69
C GLY A 473 -6.06 36.98 11.17
N GLU A 474 -7.10 37.12 11.99
CA GLU A 474 -6.91 37.40 13.43
C GLU A 474 -6.72 36.10 14.23
N VAL A 475 -5.47 35.75 14.52
CA VAL A 475 -5.13 34.74 15.53
C VAL A 475 -4.72 35.46 16.81
N SER A 476 -5.59 35.43 17.81
CA SER A 476 -5.18 35.62 19.20
C SER A 476 -4.37 34.39 19.63
N HIS A 477 -3.05 34.57 19.79
CA HIS A 477 -2.26 33.64 20.60
C HIS A 477 -2.67 33.81 22.06
N SER A 478 -3.72 33.12 22.49
CA SER A 478 -3.94 32.86 23.91
C SER A 478 -3.16 31.63 24.30
N SER A 479 -1.97 31.85 24.85
CA SER A 479 -1.25 30.89 25.68
C SER A 479 -2.16 30.37 26.80
N ALA A 480 -2.33 29.04 26.87
CA ALA A 480 -2.71 28.32 28.09
C ALA A 480 -2.02 26.96 28.07
#